data_AF-H0BSS2-F1
#
_entry.id   AF-H0BSS2-F1
#
_cell.length_a   1.000
_cell.length_b   1.000
_cell.length_c   1.000
_cell.angle_alpha   90.00
_cell.angle_beta   90.00
_cell.angle_gamma   90.00
#
_symmetry.space_group_name_H-M   'P 1'
#
loop_
_entity.id
_entity.type
_entity.pdbx_description
1 polymer ?
#
loop_
_entity_poly.entity_id
_entity_poly.type
_entity_poly.pdbx_seq_one_letter_code
_entity_poly.pdbx_strand_id
1 'polypeptide(L)' 'MSKKNYQQLSQSERHAIALGLQQKQSLSAIARALGRCKSTISRECQRNAGAKGYTSKF' A
#
# COMPACT_ATOMS: atom_id res chain seq x y z
N MET A 1 -3.69 -17.02 -19.94
CA MET A 1 -3.91 -16.07 -18.82
C MET A 1 -2.57 -15.78 -18.17
N SER A 2 -2.13 -14.51 -18.14
CA SER A 2 -0.85 -14.13 -17.53
C SER A 2 -0.90 -14.36 -16.02
N LYS A 3 -0.05 -15.25 -15.50
CA LYS A 3 0.14 -15.42 -14.06
C LYS A 3 0.63 -14.07 -13.50
N LYS A 4 -0.24 -13.34 -12.80
CA LYS A 4 0.18 -12.25 -11.93
C LYS A 4 0.96 -12.87 -10.77
N ASN A 5 2.26 -13.09 -10.98
CA ASN A 5 3.16 -13.47 -9.91
C ASN A 5 3.07 -12.41 -8.82
N TYR A 6 2.90 -12.87 -7.59
CA TYR A 6 2.83 -11.99 -6.43
C TYR A 6 4.15 -11.24 -6.30
N GLN A 7 4.14 -9.96 -6.68
CA GLN A 7 5.25 -9.06 -6.40
C GLN A 7 5.00 -8.45 -5.02
N GLN A 8 5.89 -8.82 -4.09
CA GLN A 8 6.00 -8.16 -2.79
C GLN A 8 6.16 -6.65 -2.99
N LEU A 9 5.45 -5.87 -2.17
CA LEU A 9 5.65 -4.42 -2.15
C LEU A 9 7.06 -4.12 -1.68
N SER A 10 7.81 -3.37 -2.49
CA SER A 10 9.13 -2.89 -2.10
C SER A 10 9.03 -1.95 -0.90
N GLN A 11 10.16 -1.73 -0.22
CA GLN A 11 10.21 -0.78 0.88
C GLN A 11 9.80 0.63 0.44
N SER A 12 10.21 1.04 -0.77
CA SER A 12 9.85 2.33 -1.36
C SER A 12 8.35 2.44 -1.65
N GLU A 13 7.71 1.38 -2.16
CA GLU A 13 6.26 1.35 -2.36
C GLU A 13 5.50 1.43 -1.03
N ARG A 14 5.95 0.71 0.00
CA ARG A 14 5.39 0.82 1.36
C ARG A 14 5.52 2.23 1.94
N HIS A 15 6.65 2.89 1.70
CA HIS A 15 6.89 4.26 2.16
C HIS A 15 5.96 5.27 1.48
N ALA A 16 5.77 5.14 0.17
CA ALA A 16 4.82 5.97 -0.58
C ALA A 16 3.37 5.76 -0.11
N ILE A 17 2.99 4.53 0.25
CA ILE A 17 1.68 4.24 0.86
C ILE A 17 1.54 4.95 2.21
N ALA A 18 2.55 4.87 3.08
CA ALA A 18 2.54 5.53 4.38
C ALA A 18 2.40 7.06 4.23
N LEU A 19 3.21 7.67 3.35
CA LEU A 19 3.17 9.10 3.07
C LEU A 19 1.82 9.55 2.49
N GLY A 20 1.24 8.76 1.57
CA GLY A 20 -0.07 9.06 1.00
C GLY A 20 -1.18 8.98 2.04
N LEU A 21 -1.12 8.00 2.94
CA LEU A 21 -2.07 7.88 4.05
C LEU A 21 -1.94 9.05 5.04
N GLN A 22 -0.72 9.46 5.36
CA GLN A 22 -0.46 10.62 6.23
C GLN A 22 -0.99 11.92 5.61
N GLN A 23 -0.91 12.05 4.29
CA GLN A 23 -1.48 13.15 3.51
C GLN A 23 -3.01 13.04 3.32
N LYS A 24 -3.67 12.06 3.97
CA LYS A 24 -5.11 11.77 3.83
C LYS A 24 -5.53 11.48 2.38
N GLN A 25 -4.62 11.02 1.54
CA GLN A 25 -4.95 10.61 0.18
C GLN A 25 -5.73 9.30 0.21
N SER A 26 -6.66 9.15 -0.74
CA SER A 26 -7.40 7.90 -0.87
C SER A 26 -6.51 6.75 -1.34
N LEU A 27 -6.80 5.53 -0.91
CA LEU A 27 -6.11 4.32 -1.36
C LEU A 27 -6.10 4.18 -2.89
N SER A 28 -7.14 4.67 -3.56
CA SER A 28 -7.24 4.68 -5.02
C SER A 28 -6.22 5.63 -5.67
N ALA A 29 -5.96 6.79 -5.06
CA ALA A 29 -4.97 7.75 -5.55
C ALA A 29 -3.55 7.20 -5.40
N ILE A 30 -3.24 6.62 -4.24
CA ILE A 30 -1.96 5.96 -3.95
C ILE A 30 -1.73 4.78 -4.91
N ALA A 31 -2.77 3.97 -5.15
CA ALA A 31 -2.73 2.86 -6.10
C ALA A 31 -2.41 3.30 -7.53
N ARG A 32 -3.02 4.41 -7.99
CA ARG A 32 -2.71 5.00 -9.29
C ARG A 32 -1.28 5.52 -9.36
N ALA A 33 -0.82 6.22 -8.33
CA ALA A 33 0.54 6.76 -8.27
C ALA A 33 1.62 5.66 -8.31
N LEU A 34 1.35 4.50 -7.69
CA LEU A 34 2.25 3.35 -7.66
C LEU A 34 2.05 2.36 -8.81
N GLY A 35 1.04 2.55 -9.67
CA GLY A 35 0.68 1.57 -10.71
C GLY A 35 0.26 0.21 -10.14
N ARG A 36 -0.19 0.16 -8.88
CA ARG A 36 -0.57 -1.08 -8.18
C ARG A 36 -2.08 -1.21 -8.07
N CYS A 37 -2.54 -2.44 -7.89
CA CYS A 37 -3.96 -2.69 -7.64
C CYS A 37 -4.35 -2.16 -6.26
N LYS A 38 -5.49 -1.46 -6.18
CA LYS A 38 -6.06 -0.98 -4.89
C LYS A 38 -6.20 -2.11 -3.87
N SER A 39 -6.56 -3.33 -4.31
CA SER A 39 -6.67 -4.50 -3.46
C SER A 39 -5.34 -4.92 -2.82
N THR A 40 -4.21 -4.71 -3.50
CA THR A 40 -2.88 -5.00 -2.96
C THR A 40 -2.55 -4.04 -1.84
N ILE A 41 -2.74 -2.74 -2.09
CA ILE A 41 -2.52 -1.69 -1.08
C ILE A 41 -3.48 -1.86 0.10
N SER A 42 -4.74 -2.20 -0.14
CA SER A 42 -5.71 -2.44 0.93
C SER A 42 -5.31 -3.62 1.82
N ARG A 43 -4.83 -4.73 1.24
CA ARG A 43 -4.35 -5.88 2.02
C ARG A 43 -3.09 -5.52 2.80
N GLU A 44 -2.17 -4.77 2.21
CA GLU A 44 -0.99 -4.26 2.90
C GLU A 44 -1.36 -3.34 4.06
N CYS A 45 -2.29 -2.42 3.81
CA CYS A 45 -2.84 -1.53 4.82
C CYS A 45 -3.47 -2.34 5.94
N GLN A 46 -4.27 -3.35 5.62
CA GLN A 46 -4.92 -4.19 6.63
C GLN A 46 -3.92 -5.06 7.42
N ARG A 47 -2.82 -5.51 6.79
CA ARG A 47 -1.74 -6.23 7.48
C ARG A 47 -0.95 -5.34 8.43
N ASN A 48 -0.69 -4.08 8.06
CA ASN A 48 0.07 -3.13 8.86
C ASN A 48 -0.81 -2.15 9.67
N ALA A 49 -2.14 -2.22 9.53
CA ALA A 49 -3.10 -1.49 10.34
C ALA A 49 -3.33 -2.26 11.64
N GLY A 50 -2.37 -2.16 12.55
CA GLY A 50 -2.65 -2.41 13.96
C GLY A 50 -3.57 -1.32 14.52
N ALA A 51 -4.01 -1.50 15.78
CA ALA A 51 -4.95 -0.64 16.51
C ALA A 51 -4.57 0.87 16.62
N LYS A 52 -3.42 1.29 16.06
CA LYS A 52 -2.90 2.67 16.09
C LYS A 52 -2.77 3.33 14.70
N GLY A 53 -3.31 2.73 13.65
CA GLY A 53 -3.15 3.21 12.27
C GLY A 53 -1.97 2.53 11.56
N TYR A 54 -1.84 2.77 10.25
CA TYR A 54 -0.80 2.16 9.41
C TYR A 54 0.60 2.55 9.89
N THR A 55 1.24 1.67 10.66
CA THR A 55 2.64 1.81 11.03
C THR A 55 3.42 0.83 10.18
N SER A 56 4.01 1.26 9.06
CA SER A 56 5.11 0.47 8.51
C SER A 56 6.26 0.58 9.52
N LYS A 57 6.38 -0.40 10.42
CA LYS A 57 7.63 -0.56 11.16
C LYS A 57 8.68 -0.87 10.09
N PHE A 58 9.62 0.07 10.00
CA PHE A 58 10.66 0.19 8.98
C PHE A 58 11.33 -1.15 8.68
#